data_AF-A0A8D2ASX1-F1
#
_entry.id   AF-A0A8D2ASX1-F1
#
_cell.length_a   1.000
_cell.length_b   1.000
_cell.length_c   1.000
_cell.angle_alpha   90.00
_cell.angle_beta   90.00
_cell.angle_gamma   90.00
#
_symmetry.space_group_name_H-M   'P 1'
#
loop_
_entity.id
_entity.type
_entity.pdbx_description
1 polymer ?
#
loop_
_entity_poly.entity_id
_entity_poly.type
_entity_poly.pdbx_seq_one_letter_code
_entity_poly.pdbx_strand_id
1 'polypeptide(L)'
;MWLLTALLLWDWLLLQASSRVFTEGKPLTLRCHAWKNKLVYNMLFYQNGKTFKFSPWNSELTIQKTNMSHNGIYHCSGMGRHRYTSAGVSVTVKGLQSSTPVWFNILFYLSVGVIFLVNTVLCITIHKELQRKKKWNLEISLTSDYRKKVNSYLQKDRNLEEEVKCLEQEEQPQERVHQKNPEGEQ
;
A
#
# COMPACT_ATOMS: atom_id res chain seq x y z
N MET A 1 -2.21 34.93 34.05
CA MET A 1 -0.80 34.63 33.73
C MET A 1 -0.47 34.91 32.25
N TRP A 2 -0.95 36.02 31.65
CA TRP A 2 -0.67 36.38 30.25
C TRP A 2 -0.14 37.82 30.08
N LEU A 3 0.25 38.47 31.19
CA LEU A 3 0.75 39.85 31.22
C LEU A 3 2.26 39.96 31.51
N LEU A 4 2.93 38.86 31.84
CA LEU A 4 4.36 38.84 32.19
C LEU A 4 5.29 38.66 30.98
N THR A 5 4.80 38.18 29.83
CA THR A 5 5.64 37.99 28.62
C THR A 5 5.75 39.24 27.76
N ALA A 6 4.94 40.28 28.00
CA ALA A 6 5.03 41.56 27.31
C ALA A 6 6.11 42.50 27.89
N LEU A 7 6.64 42.20 29.08
CA LEU A 7 7.59 43.06 29.81
C LEU A 7 9.07 42.80 29.50
N LEU A 8 9.41 41.85 28.63
CA LEU A 8 10.82 41.49 28.33
C LEU A 8 11.38 42.05 27.00
N LEU A 9 10.61 42.81 26.23
CA LEU A 9 11.02 43.23 24.88
C LEU A 9 10.85 44.73 24.66
N TRP A 10 11.47 45.55 25.51
CA TRP A 10 12.00 46.83 25.03
C TRP A 10 13.37 46.58 24.41
N ASP A 11 13.42 45.73 23.39
CA ASP A 11 14.63 45.60 22.58
C ASP A 11 14.82 46.91 21.81
N TRP A 12 16.02 47.48 21.93
CA TRP A 12 16.36 48.73 21.23
C TRP A 12 16.44 48.50 19.71
N LEU A 13 16.53 47.23 19.29
CA LEU A 13 16.50 46.77 17.91
C LEU A 13 15.43 45.69 17.74
N LEU A 14 14.64 45.80 16.68
CA LEU A 14 13.64 44.81 16.29
C LEU A 14 13.98 44.26 14.91
N LEU A 15 14.19 42.96 14.79
CA LEU A 15 14.34 42.31 13.48
C LEU A 15 12.96 42.03 12.88
N GLN A 16 12.68 42.64 11.74
CA GLN A 16 11.51 42.40 10.92
C GLN A 16 11.90 41.51 9.73
N ALA A 17 11.25 40.36 9.58
CA ALA A 17 11.36 39.52 8.40
C ALA A 17 10.10 39.70 7.54
N SER A 18 10.24 39.68 6.22
CA SER A 18 9.08 39.83 5.30
C SER A 18 8.04 38.71 5.46
N SER A 19 8.48 37.51 5.83
CA SER A 19 7.67 36.36 6.23
C SER A 19 8.46 35.53 7.23
N ARG A 20 7.80 34.60 7.93
CA ARG A 20 8.48 33.57 8.75
C ARG A 20 8.63 32.25 8.00
N VAL A 21 7.82 32.03 6.96
CA VAL A 21 7.81 30.81 6.18
C VAL A 21 8.00 31.17 4.70
N PHE A 22 9.03 30.60 4.09
CA PHE A 22 9.38 30.83 2.69
C PHE A 22 9.39 29.52 1.93
N THR A 23 9.14 29.58 0.63
CA THR A 23 9.46 28.50 -0.30
C THR A 23 10.85 28.75 -0.86
N GLU A 24 11.62 27.68 -1.05
CA GLU A 24 12.94 27.74 -1.69
C GLU A 24 12.87 28.51 -3.02
N GLY A 25 13.91 29.30 -3.30
CA GLY A 25 14.01 30.16 -4.46
C GLY A 25 13.38 31.55 -4.31
N LYS A 26 12.57 31.82 -3.28
CA LYS A 26 12.02 33.16 -3.04
C LYS A 26 13.00 34.08 -2.31
N PRO A 27 12.92 35.41 -2.53
CA PRO A 27 13.74 36.37 -1.81
C PRO A 27 13.26 36.53 -0.35
N LEU A 28 14.23 36.57 0.57
CA LEU A 28 14.01 36.85 1.99
C LEU A 28 14.59 38.22 2.32
N THR A 29 13.75 39.12 2.81
CA THR A 29 14.16 40.46 3.24
C THR A 29 14.11 40.53 4.77
N LEU A 30 15.25 40.90 5.35
CA LEU A 30 15.46 41.09 6.79
C LEU A 30 15.73 42.58 7.02
N ARG A 31 14.95 43.21 7.90
CA ARG A 31 15.07 44.63 8.24
C ARG A 31 15.26 44.79 9.74
N CYS A 32 16.38 45.36 10.14
CA CYS A 32 16.68 45.67 11.53
C CYS A 32 16.17 47.08 11.85
N HIS A 33 15.04 47.18 12.55
CA HIS A 33 14.43 48.45 12.90
C HIS A 33 14.90 48.92 14.28
N ALA A 34 15.46 50.12 14.36
CA ALA A 34 15.86 50.72 15.64
C ALA A 34 14.68 51.45 16.30
N TRP A 35 14.54 51.29 17.61
CA TRP A 35 13.49 51.94 18.38
C TRP A 35 13.53 53.47 18.21
N LYS A 36 12.37 54.09 17.93
CA LYS A 36 12.22 55.53 17.65
C LYS A 36 13.17 56.05 16.55
N ASN A 37 13.52 55.22 15.56
CA ASN A 37 14.42 55.58 14.45
C ASN A 37 15.76 56.18 14.93
N LYS A 38 16.31 55.68 16.06
CA LYS A 38 17.65 56.09 16.49
C LYS A 38 18.69 55.74 15.42
N LEU A 39 19.68 56.60 15.29
CA LEU A 39 20.86 56.34 14.45
C LEU A 39 21.66 55.18 15.05
N VAL A 40 21.67 54.06 14.33
CA VAL A 40 22.45 52.86 14.62
C VAL A 40 23.24 52.51 13.37
N TYR A 41 24.53 52.28 13.52
CA TYR A 41 25.47 51.96 12.44
C TYR A 41 26.16 50.63 12.73
N ASN A 42 26.99 50.14 11.80
CA ASN A 42 27.71 48.87 11.93
C ASN A 42 26.77 47.69 12.26
N MET A 43 25.76 47.51 11.41
CA MET A 43 24.80 46.41 11.50
C MET A 43 25.46 45.07 11.19
N LEU A 44 25.27 44.11 12.09
CA LEU A 44 25.70 42.73 12.00
C LEU A 44 24.47 41.83 12.00
N PHE A 45 24.37 40.98 10.99
CA PHE A 45 23.30 39.99 10.89
C PHE A 45 23.83 38.62 11.25
N TYR A 46 23.07 37.93 12.09
CA TYR A 46 23.39 36.62 12.61
C TYR A 46 22.34 35.61 12.16
N GLN A 47 22.79 34.40 11.85
CA GLN A 47 21.98 33.22 11.60
C GLN A 47 22.48 32.12 12.54
N ASN A 48 21.62 31.59 13.40
CA ASN A 48 21.96 30.54 14.36
C ASN A 48 23.21 30.89 15.22
N GLY A 49 23.34 32.16 15.63
CA GLY A 49 24.47 32.65 16.42
C GLY A 49 25.73 33.00 15.62
N LYS A 50 25.78 32.72 14.31
CA LYS A 50 26.93 33.03 13.45
C LYS A 50 26.67 34.28 12.62
N THR A 51 27.62 35.20 12.61
CA THR A 51 27.55 36.39 11.76
C THR A 51 27.73 35.98 10.30
N PHE A 52 26.81 36.38 9.43
CA PHE A 52 26.90 36.06 7.99
C PHE A 52 26.95 37.31 7.11
N LYS A 53 26.52 38.48 7.62
CA LYS A 53 26.58 39.73 6.89
C LYS A 53 26.88 40.91 7.81
N PHE A 54 27.74 41.80 7.33
CA PHE A 54 28.02 43.10 7.91
C PHE A 54 27.56 44.21 6.95
N SER A 55 27.00 45.27 7.51
CA SER A 55 26.56 46.44 6.79
C SER A 55 26.81 47.70 7.64
N PRO A 56 27.60 48.67 7.16
CA PRO A 56 27.94 49.85 7.96
C PRO A 56 26.74 50.78 8.18
N TRP A 57 25.86 50.92 7.19
CA TRP A 57 24.75 51.88 7.21
C TRP A 57 23.39 51.26 6.88
N ASN A 58 23.35 50.21 6.05
CA ASN A 58 22.09 49.61 5.64
C ASN A 58 21.53 48.73 6.76
N SER A 59 20.30 49.03 7.15
CA SER A 59 19.50 48.25 8.11
C SER A 59 18.71 47.13 7.45
N GLU A 60 18.75 47.04 6.12
CA GLU A 60 18.02 46.04 5.32
C GLU A 60 19.00 45.12 4.59
N LEU A 61 18.65 43.84 4.58
CA LEU A 61 19.36 42.77 3.91
C LEU A 61 18.39 41.88 3.14
N THR A 62 18.62 41.76 1.84
CA THR A 62 17.82 40.88 0.98
C THR A 62 18.67 39.71 0.49
N ILE A 63 18.26 38.51 0.86
CA ILE A 63 18.79 37.25 0.34
C ILE A 63 17.95 36.90 -0.89
N GLN A 64 18.53 37.02 -2.09
CA GLN A 64 17.76 36.86 -3.34
C GLN A 64 17.20 35.45 -3.53
N LYS A 65 17.99 34.43 -3.18
CA LYS A 65 17.62 33.02 -3.37
C LYS A 65 17.75 32.27 -2.04
N THR A 66 16.61 32.01 -1.40
CA THR A 66 16.56 31.18 -0.19
C THR A 66 16.66 29.69 -0.54
N ASN A 67 17.27 28.94 0.37
CA ASN A 67 17.44 27.48 0.30
C ASN A 67 17.27 26.92 1.73
N MET A 68 17.19 25.60 1.89
CA MET A 68 17.08 24.91 3.18
C MET A 68 18.18 25.30 4.17
N SER A 69 19.38 25.64 3.70
CA SER A 69 20.49 26.13 4.54
C SER A 69 20.22 27.48 5.21
N HIS A 70 19.25 28.25 4.69
CA HIS A 70 18.83 29.53 5.25
C HIS A 70 17.77 29.35 6.36
N ASN A 71 17.42 28.12 6.73
CA ASN A 71 16.56 27.85 7.88
C ASN A 71 17.29 28.18 9.20
N GLY A 72 16.58 28.77 10.16
CA GLY A 72 17.14 29.03 11.47
C GLY A 72 16.61 30.29 12.16
N ILE A 73 17.30 30.66 13.24
CA ILE A 73 16.97 31.84 14.06
C ILE A 73 17.89 32.99 13.65
N TYR A 74 17.28 34.09 13.23
CA TYR A 74 17.97 35.31 12.80
C TYR A 74 17.89 36.38 13.88
N HIS A 75 18.97 37.13 14.07
CA HIS A 75 18.99 38.33 14.90
C HIS A 75 19.96 39.36 14.30
N CYS A 76 19.80 40.63 14.68
CA CYS A 76 20.72 41.68 14.29
C CYS A 76 21.36 42.33 15.52
N SER A 77 22.57 42.86 15.35
CA SER A 77 23.23 43.73 16.31
C SER A 77 23.68 45.01 15.62
N GLY A 78 23.62 46.13 16.30
CA GLY A 78 24.05 47.42 15.78
C GLY A 78 24.69 48.29 16.85
N MET A 79 25.56 49.20 16.42
CA MET A 79 26.27 50.14 17.27
C MET A 79 25.53 51.47 17.36
N GLY A 80 25.20 51.89 18.57
CA GLY A 80 24.74 53.25 18.87
C GLY A 80 25.58 53.83 20.00
N ARG A 81 24.94 54.28 21.10
CA ARG A 81 25.66 54.59 22.36
C ARG A 81 26.35 53.35 22.97
N HIS A 82 25.69 52.20 22.82
CA HIS A 82 26.18 50.88 23.18
C HIS A 82 25.81 49.93 22.04
N ARG A 83 26.29 48.69 22.13
CA ARG A 83 25.91 47.63 21.20
C ARG A 83 24.54 47.11 21.58
N TYR A 84 23.58 47.24 20.68
CA TYR A 84 22.23 46.68 20.85
C TYR A 84 22.12 45.39 20.06
N THR A 85 21.25 44.50 20.51
CA THR A 85 20.94 43.22 19.86
C THR A 85 19.43 43.06 19.86
N SER A 86 18.88 42.55 18.77
CA SER A 86 17.44 42.26 18.66
C SER A 86 17.09 40.88 19.18
N ALA A 87 15.82 40.67 19.53
CA ALA A 87 15.27 39.32 19.64
C ALA A 87 15.49 38.49 18.38
N GLY A 88 15.57 37.17 18.59
CA GLY A 88 15.67 36.17 17.54
C GLY A 88 14.33 35.91 16.85
N VAL A 89 14.35 35.84 15.53
CA VAL A 89 13.20 35.47 14.69
C VAL A 89 13.47 34.15 14.00
N SER A 90 12.61 33.16 14.23
CA SER A 90 12.68 31.88 13.53
C SER A 90 12.14 32.01 12.10
N VAL A 91 12.96 31.64 11.12
CA VAL A 91 12.63 31.62 9.70
C VAL A 91 12.76 30.20 9.17
N THR A 92 11.69 29.69 8.57
CA THR A 92 11.62 28.35 8.00
C THR A 92 11.50 28.41 6.48
N VAL A 93 12.42 27.75 5.79
CA VAL A 93 12.36 27.58 4.33
C VAL A 93 11.83 26.18 4.04
N LYS A 94 10.72 26.09 3.31
CA LYS A 94 10.17 24.85 2.75
C LYS A 94 10.82 24.62 1.40
N GLY A 95 11.40 23.45 1.20
CA GLY A 95 11.93 23.05 -0.10
C GLY A 95 10.81 22.97 -1.13
N LEU A 96 11.16 23.15 -2.41
CA LEU A 96 10.29 22.63 -3.47
C LEU A 96 10.29 21.11 -3.28
N GLN A 97 9.22 20.59 -2.67
CA GLN A 97 8.96 19.16 -2.69
C GLN A 97 8.83 18.83 -4.17
N SER A 98 9.91 18.28 -4.74
CA SER A 98 10.03 17.95 -6.15
C SER A 98 8.78 17.17 -6.49
N SER A 99 7.90 17.79 -7.28
CA SER A 99 6.66 17.20 -7.74
C SER A 99 6.99 15.76 -8.12
N THR A 100 6.40 14.79 -7.42
CA THR A 100 6.66 13.36 -7.62
C THR A 100 6.80 13.12 -9.12
N PRO A 101 7.96 12.67 -9.62
CA PRO A 101 8.22 12.66 -11.05
C PRO A 101 7.06 11.96 -11.75
N VAL A 102 6.42 12.64 -12.70
CA VAL A 102 5.23 12.12 -13.39
C VAL A 102 5.52 10.74 -13.99
N TRP A 103 6.79 10.46 -14.32
CA TRP A 103 7.29 9.15 -14.73
C TRP A 103 6.97 8.00 -13.75
N PHE A 104 6.77 8.27 -12.46
CA PHE A 104 6.63 7.26 -11.41
C PHE A 104 5.20 6.81 -11.39
N ASN A 105 4.27 7.73 -11.66
CA ASN A 105 2.87 7.40 -11.93
C ASN A 105 2.78 6.52 -13.18
N ILE A 106 3.46 6.90 -14.28
CA ILE A 106 3.46 6.11 -15.51
C ILE A 106 3.99 4.69 -15.26
N LEU A 107 5.15 4.56 -14.60
CA LEU A 107 5.76 3.27 -14.28
C LEU A 107 4.86 2.43 -13.35
N PHE A 108 4.21 3.06 -12.38
CA PHE A 108 3.28 2.40 -11.47
C PHE A 108 2.04 1.89 -12.21
N TYR A 109 1.43 2.71 -13.07
CA TYR A 109 0.26 2.30 -13.87
C TYR A 109 0.61 1.18 -14.87
N LEU A 110 1.77 1.23 -15.51
CA LEU A 110 2.25 0.16 -16.39
C LEU A 110 2.43 -1.14 -15.60
N SER A 111 3.05 -1.08 -14.42
CA SER A 111 3.28 -2.24 -13.56
C SER A 111 1.97 -2.87 -13.09
N VAL A 112 1.02 -2.05 -12.62
CA VAL A 112 -0.32 -2.50 -12.20
C VAL A 112 -1.09 -3.11 -13.38
N GLY A 113 -1.02 -2.49 -14.56
CA GLY A 113 -1.66 -3.00 -15.78
C GLY A 113 -1.13 -4.37 -16.18
N VAL A 114 0.20 -4.57 -16.15
CA VAL A 114 0.82 -5.87 -16.45
C VAL A 114 0.41 -6.93 -15.44
N ILE A 115 0.43 -6.62 -14.14
CA ILE A 115 0.01 -7.55 -13.08
C ILE A 115 -1.46 -7.96 -13.28
N PHE A 116 -2.34 -7.01 -13.61
CA PHE A 116 -3.75 -7.29 -13.86
C PHE A 116 -3.96 -8.20 -15.08
N LEU A 117 -3.23 -7.95 -16.17
CA LEU A 117 -3.28 -8.79 -17.38
C LEU A 117 -2.79 -10.21 -17.09
N VAL A 118 -1.64 -10.36 -16.41
CA VAL A 118 -1.07 -11.65 -16.03
C VAL A 118 -2.03 -12.43 -15.13
N ASN A 119 -2.58 -11.77 -14.10
CA ASN A 119 -3.54 -12.40 -13.19
C ASN A 119 -4.83 -12.83 -13.91
N THR A 120 -5.34 -12.00 -14.83
CA THR A 120 -6.54 -12.33 -15.62
C THR A 120 -6.30 -13.54 -16.51
N VAL A 121 -5.17 -13.58 -17.23
CA VAL A 121 -4.80 -14.72 -18.08
C VAL A 121 -4.59 -16.00 -17.26
N LEU A 122 -3.93 -15.89 -16.10
CA LEU A 122 -3.73 -17.01 -15.18
C LEU A 122 -5.08 -17.53 -14.66
N CYS A 123 -5.99 -16.64 -14.24
CA CYS A 123 -7.34 -16.99 -13.81
C CYS A 123 -8.13 -17.70 -14.91
N ILE A 124 -8.08 -17.20 -16.15
CA ILE A 124 -8.74 -17.86 -17.30
C ILE A 124 -8.14 -19.25 -17.55
N THR A 125 -6.82 -19.38 -17.47
CA THR A 125 -6.12 -20.65 -17.68
C THR A 125 -6.50 -21.67 -16.61
N ILE A 126 -6.47 -21.29 -15.34
CA ILE A 126 -6.91 -22.14 -14.21
C ILE A 126 -8.39 -22.49 -14.33
N HIS A 127 -9.24 -21.53 -14.70
CA HIS A 127 -10.66 -21.79 -14.89
C HIS A 127 -10.91 -22.78 -16.04
N LYS A 128 -10.21 -22.64 -17.18
CA LYS A 128 -10.28 -23.61 -18.28
C LYS A 128 -9.81 -25.00 -17.87
N GLU A 129 -8.73 -25.10 -17.08
CA GLU A 129 -8.28 -26.37 -16.52
C GLU A 129 -9.30 -26.98 -15.56
N LEU A 130 -9.92 -26.16 -14.71
CA LEU A 130 -10.94 -26.62 -13.77
C LEU A 130 -12.21 -27.09 -14.50
N GLN A 131 -12.63 -26.38 -15.55
CA GLN A 131 -13.74 -26.78 -16.41
C GLN A 131 -13.43 -28.07 -17.17
N ARG A 132 -12.19 -28.25 -17.65
CA ARG A 132 -11.76 -29.54 -18.22
C ARG A 132 -11.82 -30.66 -17.19
N LYS A 133 -11.29 -30.45 -15.97
CA LYS A 133 -11.36 -31.47 -14.90
C LYS A 133 -12.80 -31.82 -14.53
N LYS A 134 -13.71 -30.84 -14.44
CA LYS A 134 -15.14 -31.09 -14.22
C LYS A 134 -15.77 -31.90 -15.36
N LYS A 135 -15.46 -31.57 -16.61
CA LYS A 135 -15.94 -32.31 -17.78
C LYS A 135 -15.45 -33.77 -17.78
N TRP A 136 -14.16 -34.00 -17.54
CA TRP A 136 -13.59 -35.34 -17.41
C TRP A 136 -14.20 -36.14 -16.26
N ASN A 137 -14.40 -35.52 -15.09
CA ASN A 137 -15.03 -36.18 -13.94
C ASN A 137 -16.49 -36.57 -14.21
N LEU A 138 -17.25 -35.72 -14.92
CA LEU A 138 -18.63 -36.01 -15.29
C LEU A 138 -18.73 -37.15 -16.31
N GLU A 139 -17.82 -37.18 -17.28
CA GLU A 139 -17.74 -38.21 -18.32
C GLU A 139 -17.28 -39.57 -17.75
N ILE A 140 -16.35 -39.57 -16.79
CA ILE A 140 -15.98 -40.76 -16.01
C ILE A 140 -17.16 -41.27 -15.16
N SER A 141 -17.94 -40.36 -14.54
CA SER A 141 -19.11 -40.74 -13.74
C SER A 141 -20.20 -41.41 -14.60
N LEU A 142 -20.47 -40.87 -15.79
CA LEU A 142 -21.44 -41.43 -16.74
C LEU A 142 -21.03 -42.79 -17.29
N THR A 143 -19.76 -42.95 -17.66
CA THR A 143 -19.23 -44.24 -18.18
C THR A 143 -19.17 -45.32 -17.11
N SER A 144 -18.88 -44.96 -15.86
CA SER A 144 -18.95 -45.86 -14.70
C SER A 144 -20.39 -46.33 -14.44
N ASP A 145 -21.36 -45.42 -14.47
CA ASP A 145 -22.77 -45.75 -14.22
C ASP A 145 -23.34 -46.67 -15.32
N TYR A 146 -23.03 -46.37 -16.59
CA TYR A 146 -23.36 -47.23 -17.72
C TYR A 146 -22.70 -48.61 -17.62
N ARG A 147 -21.39 -48.67 -17.29
CA ARG A 147 -20.65 -49.95 -17.16
C ARG A 147 -21.19 -50.83 -16.03
N LYS A 148 -21.56 -50.24 -14.89
CA LYS A 148 -22.23 -50.97 -13.79
C LYS A 148 -23.57 -51.54 -14.25
N LYS A 149 -24.34 -50.76 -15.01
CA LYS A 149 -25.66 -51.16 -15.50
C LYS A 149 -25.57 -52.29 -16.54
N VAL A 150 -24.60 -52.25 -17.46
CA VAL A 150 -24.33 -53.34 -18.42
C VAL A 150 -23.92 -54.63 -17.71
N ASN A 151 -23.02 -54.56 -16.73
CA ASN A 151 -22.61 -55.73 -15.95
C ASN A 151 -23.77 -56.34 -15.15
N SER A 152 -24.70 -55.50 -14.66
CA SER A 152 -25.91 -55.96 -13.97
C SER A 152 -26.84 -56.78 -14.88
N TYR A 153 -26.97 -56.42 -16.16
CA TYR A 153 -27.77 -57.20 -17.12
C TYR A 153 -27.04 -58.49 -17.54
N LEU A 154 -25.74 -58.42 -17.79
CA LEU A 154 -24.93 -59.58 -18.19
C LEU A 154 -24.81 -60.64 -17.07
N GLN A 155 -24.78 -60.21 -15.80
CA GLN A 155 -24.85 -61.12 -14.65
C GLN A 155 -26.21 -61.84 -14.59
N LYS A 156 -27.28 -61.16 -14.98
CA LYS A 156 -28.64 -61.72 -14.99
C LYS A 156 -28.82 -62.78 -16.08
N ASP A 157 -28.22 -62.55 -17.26
CA ASP A 157 -28.18 -63.55 -18.33
C ASP A 157 -27.37 -64.80 -17.93
N ARG A 158 -26.20 -64.63 -17.29
CA ARG A 158 -25.41 -65.78 -16.82
C ARG A 158 -26.11 -66.63 -15.77
N ASN A 159 -26.84 -66.02 -14.84
CA ASN A 159 -27.63 -66.76 -13.86
C ASN A 159 -28.80 -67.50 -14.53
N LEU A 160 -29.44 -66.91 -15.56
CA LEU A 160 -30.48 -67.59 -16.34
C LEU A 160 -29.90 -68.81 -17.10
N GLU A 161 -28.70 -68.70 -17.64
CA GLU A 161 -28.07 -69.79 -18.39
C GLU A 161 -27.54 -70.91 -17.48
N GLU A 162 -27.13 -70.62 -16.24
CA GLU A 162 -26.82 -71.65 -15.23
C GLU A 162 -28.08 -72.33 -14.71
N GLU A 163 -29.18 -71.59 -14.46
CA GLU A 163 -30.47 -72.18 -14.08
C GLU A 163 -31.02 -73.12 -15.19
N VAL A 164 -30.82 -72.77 -16.47
CA VAL A 164 -31.21 -73.62 -17.61
C VAL A 164 -30.33 -74.87 -17.72
N LYS A 165 -29.03 -74.78 -17.42
CA LYS A 165 -28.12 -75.95 -17.43
C LYS A 165 -28.40 -76.93 -16.29
N CYS A 166 -28.85 -76.47 -15.12
CA CYS A 166 -29.27 -77.35 -14.04
C CYS A 166 -30.53 -78.15 -14.39
N LEU A 167 -31.46 -77.56 -15.14
CA LEU A 167 -32.69 -78.23 -15.59
C LEU A 167 -32.41 -79.27 -16.68
N GLU A 168 -31.44 -79.03 -17.55
CA GLU A 168 -31.02 -80.01 -18.58
C GLU A 168 -30.30 -81.23 -17.97
N GLN A 169 -29.71 -81.10 -16.78
CA GLN A 169 -29.00 -82.19 -16.11
C GLN A 169 -29.93 -83.12 -15.31
N GLU A 170 -31.18 -82.72 -15.07
CA GLU A 170 -32.17 -83.53 -14.34
C GLU A 170 -33.00 -84.46 -15.27
N GLU A 171 -32.94 -84.30 -16.60
CA GLU A 171 -33.92 -84.93 -17.52
C GLU A 171 -33.46 -86.17 -18.31
N GLN A 172 -32.47 -86.97 -17.88
CA GLN A 172 -32.19 -88.32 -18.44
C GLN A 172 -31.45 -89.26 -17.44
N PRO A 173 -31.69 -90.61 -17.44
CA PRO A 173 -32.51 -91.29 -16.43
C PRO A 173 -31.84 -92.51 -15.72
N GLN A 174 -32.26 -92.87 -14.48
CA GLN A 174 -32.07 -94.21 -13.90
C GLN A 174 -32.96 -94.41 -12.65
N GLU A 175 -34.06 -95.16 -12.75
CA GLU A 175 -34.19 -96.59 -12.38
C GLU A 175 -34.14 -96.92 -10.86
N ARG A 176 -35.30 -97.35 -10.36
CA ARG A 176 -35.56 -98.41 -9.34
C ARG A 176 -35.72 -98.10 -7.82
N VAL A 177 -36.90 -98.56 -7.34
CA VAL A 177 -37.22 -99.33 -6.10
C VAL A 177 -37.95 -98.62 -4.93
N HIS A 178 -39.09 -99.25 -4.60
CA HIS A 178 -39.93 -99.25 -3.40
C HIS A 178 -39.34 -98.77 -2.06
N GLN A 179 -40.19 -98.11 -1.23
CA GLN A 179 -40.85 -98.70 -0.03
C GLN A 179 -41.82 -97.65 0.61
N LYS A 180 -43.15 -97.87 0.60
CA LYS A 180 -44.03 -98.31 1.70
C LYS A 180 -44.22 -97.31 2.89
N ASN A 181 -45.37 -96.62 2.87
CA ASN A 181 -46.35 -96.18 3.93
C ASN A 181 -46.12 -96.56 5.42
N PRO A 182 -46.96 -96.08 6.38
CA PRO A 182 -47.62 -94.77 6.63
C PRO A 182 -47.48 -94.31 8.11
N GLU A 183 -48.01 -93.14 8.50
CA GLU A 183 -48.67 -92.79 9.80
C GLU A 183 -48.80 -91.24 9.85
N GLY A 184 -50.01 -90.66 9.95
CA GLY A 184 -50.79 -90.47 11.18
C GLY A 184 -50.38 -89.11 11.81
N GLU A 185 -51.21 -88.20 12.31
CA GLU A 185 -52.61 -88.21 12.74
C GLU A 185 -52.94 -86.74 13.16
N GLN A 186 -54.24 -86.41 13.21
CA GLN A 186 -54.91 -85.22 13.80
C GLN A 186 -55.05 -83.94 12.96
#